data_AF-A0A1X0SYE8-F1
#
_entry.id   AF-A0A1X0SYE8-F1
#
_cell.length_a   1.000
_cell.length_b   1.000
_cell.length_c   1.000
_cell.angle_alpha   90.00
_cell.angle_beta   90.00
_cell.angle_gamma   90.00
#
_symmetry.space_group_name_H-M   'P 1'
#
loop_
_entity.id
_entity.type
_entity.pdbx_description
1 polymer ?
#
loop_
_entity_poly.entity_id
_entity_poly.type
_entity_poly.pdbx_seq_one_letter_code
_entity_poly.pdbx_strand_id
1 'polypeptide(L)' 'DTFVGVFAGALAGGASKADAARRAAVAASLACRNLGAQSAMPRAEEIDAALSGR' A
#
# COMPACT_ATOMS: atom_id res chain seq x y z
N ASP A 1 -3.76 4.75 -8.65
CA ASP A 1 -4.26 3.34 -8.63
C ASP A 1 -3.78 2.55 -7.43
N THR A 2 -2.47 2.52 -7.13
CA THR A 2 -1.91 1.77 -6.00
C THR A 2 -2.62 2.06 -4.67
N PHE A 3 -2.84 3.34 -4.33
CA PHE A 3 -3.55 3.71 -3.11
C PHE A 3 -4.94 3.08 -3.05
N VAL A 4 -5.77 3.29 -4.07
CA VAL A 4 -7.16 2.81 -4.09
C VAL A 4 -7.21 1.29 -4.07
N GLY A 5 -6.34 0.61 -4.82
CA GLY A 5 -6.27 -0.85 -4.84
C GLY A 5 -5.88 -1.44 -3.48
N VAL A 6 -4.85 -0.90 -2.84
CA VAL A 6 -4.41 -1.36 -1.51
C VAL A 6 -5.44 -1.01 -0.43
N PHE A 7 -6.06 0.17 -0.51
CA PHE A 7 -7.11 0.58 0.43
C PHE A 7 -8.33 -0.34 0.35
N ALA A 8 -8.85 -0.58 -0.86
CA ALA A 8 -9.97 -1.47 -1.08
C ALA A 8 -9.65 -2.91 -0.66
N GLY A 9 -8.46 -3.42 -1.00
CA GLY A 9 -7.99 -4.74 -0.59
C GLY A 9 -7.90 -4.89 0.93
N ALA A 10 -7.37 -3.87 1.63
CA ALA A 10 -7.27 -3.88 3.09
C ALA A 10 -8.65 -3.84 3.76
N LEU A 11 -9.59 -3.05 3.24
CA LEU A 11 -10.97 -3.02 3.73
C LEU A 11 -11.68 -4.37 3.51
N ALA A 12 -11.52 -4.96 2.33
CA ALA A 12 -12.06 -6.29 2.03
C ALA A 12 -11.46 -7.37 2.95
N GLY A 13 -10.21 -7.20 3.37
CA GLY A 13 -9.54 -8.02 4.38
C GLY A 13 -9.91 -7.73 5.83
N GLY A 14 -10.86 -6.82 6.09
CA GLY A 14 -11.36 -6.53 7.44
C GLY A 14 -10.57 -5.48 8.23
N ALA A 15 -9.63 -4.77 7.60
CA ALA A 15 -8.91 -3.69 8.26
C ALA A 15 -9.84 -2.51 8.60
N SER A 16 -9.51 -1.76 9.66
CA SER A 16 -10.16 -0.48 9.93
C SER A 16 -9.88 0.51 8.80
N LYS A 17 -10.74 1.53 8.62
CA LYS A 17 -10.50 2.60 7.62
C LYS A 17 -9.15 3.29 7.84
N ALA A 18 -8.77 3.50 9.11
CA ALA A 18 -7.52 4.15 9.46
C ALA A 18 -6.31 3.28 9.07
N ASP A 19 -6.35 1.98 9.39
CA ASP A 19 -5.27 1.05 9.06
C ASP A 19 -5.17 0.81 7.55
N ALA A 20 -6.32 0.68 6.87
CA ALA A 20 -6.38 0.58 5.42
C ALA A 20 -5.79 1.82 4.75
N ALA A 21 -6.14 3.03 5.23
CA ALA A 21 -5.61 4.28 4.68
C ALA A 21 -4.10 4.41 4.93
N ARG A 22 -3.62 4.01 6.11
CA ARG A 22 -2.19 3.98 6.43
C ARG A 22 -1.43 3.03 5.52
N ARG A 23 -1.92 1.80 5.34
CA ARG A 23 -1.32 0.81 4.44
C ARG A 23 -1.29 1.32 3.00
N ALA A 24 -2.39 1.89 2.52
CA ALA A 24 -2.52 2.41 1.17
C ALA A 24 -1.58 3.61 0.92
N ALA A 25 -1.43 4.51 1.89
CA ALA A 25 -0.51 5.65 1.79
C ALA A 25 0.94 5.17 1.66
N VAL A 26 1.37 4.21 2.49
CA VAL A 26 2.71 3.61 2.40
C VAL A 26 2.93 2.94 1.04
N ALA A 27 1.97 2.14 0.58
CA ALA A 27 2.07 1.48 -0.72
C ALA A 27 2.18 2.49 -1.89
N ALA A 28 1.40 3.57 -1.85
CA ALA A 28 1.47 4.63 -2.86
C ALA A 28 2.81 5.37 -2.84
N SER A 29 3.36 5.67 -1.65
CA SER A 29 4.69 6.28 -1.52
C SER A 29 5.79 5.37 -2.05
N LEU A 30 5.72 4.06 -1.81
CA LEU A 30 6.67 3.10 -2.37
C LEU A 30 6.59 3.05 -3.90
N ALA A 31 5.38 3.09 -4.47
CA ALA A 31 5.21 3.09 -5.92
C ALA A 31 5.85 4.30 -6.61
N CYS A 32 5.85 5.48 -5.97
CA CYS A 32 6.51 6.69 -6.49
C CYS A 32 8.04 6.57 -6.61
N ARG A 33 8.66 5.51 -6.08
CA ARG A 33 10.12 5.28 -6.15
C ARG A 33 10.55 4.51 -7.40
N ASN A 34 9.61 4.01 -8.20
CA ASN A 34 9.87 3.20 -9.38
C ASN A 34 9.13 3.77 -10.59
N LEU A 35 9.62 3.45 -11.79
CA LEU A 35 8.98 3.87 -13.04
C LEU A 35 7.91 2.86 -13.48
N GLY A 36 6.84 3.40 -14.08
CA GLY A 36 5.72 2.65 -14.63
C GLY A 36 4.52 2.57 -13.70
N ALA A 37 3.40 2.07 -14.22
CA ALA A 37 2.14 1.97 -13.48
C ALA A 37 2.09 0.69 -12.63
N GLN A 38 1.68 -0.43 -13.23
CA GLN A 38 1.61 -1.72 -12.54
C GLN A 38 2.99 -2.24 -12.12
N SER A 39 4.02 -2.00 -12.93
CA SER A 39 5.40 -2.41 -12.63
C SER A 39 5.99 -1.74 -11.39
N ALA A 40 5.47 -0.56 -11.00
CA ALA A 40 5.91 0.15 -9.81
C ALA A 40 5.10 -0.21 -8.55
N MET A 41 4.01 -0.99 -8.66
CA MET A 41 3.20 -1.36 -7.50
C MET A 41 3.98 -2.30 -6.56
N PRO A 42 4.10 -1.97 -5.27
CA PRO A 42 4.83 -2.80 -4.32
C PRO A 42 4.05 -4.08 -3.96
N ARG A 43 4.78 -5.11 -3.55
CA ARG A 43 4.26 -6.34 -2.94
C ARG A 43 3.85 -6.11 -1.49
N ALA A 44 3.05 -7.04 -0.95
CA ALA A 44 2.57 -6.97 0.43
C ALA A 44 3.72 -6.89 1.45
N GLU A 45 4.75 -7.72 1.27
CA GLU A 45 5.95 -7.77 2.12
C GLU A 45 6.74 -6.44 2.16
N GLU A 46 6.83 -5.73 1.03
CA GLU A 46 7.50 -4.43 0.95
C GLU A 46 6.73 -3.35 1.72
N ILE A 47 5.39 -3.42 1.67
CA ILE A 47 4.51 -2.54 2.43
C ILE A 47 4.63 -2.84 3.93
N ASP A 48 4.65 -4.12 4.30
CA ASP A 48 4.77 -4.57 5.70
C ASP A 48 6.11 -4.13 6.31
N ALA A 49 7.22 -4.31 5.59
CA ALA A 49 8.54 -3.85 6.02
C ALA A 49 8.59 -2.31 6.21
N ALA A 50 7.96 -1.55 5.31
CA ALA A 50 7.88 -0.10 5.42
C ALA A 50 6.96 0.38 6.57
N LEU A 51 5.99 -0.44 6.98
CA LEU A 51 5.12 -0.15 8.13
C LEU A 51 5.79 -0.49 9.47
N SER A 52 6.62 -1.53 9.52
CA SER A 52 7.33 -1.95 10.73
C SER A 52 8.58 -1.11 11.05
N GLY A 53 9.17 -0.46 10.04
CA GLY A 53 10.38 0.36 10.19
C GLY A 53 10.18 1.74 10.80
N ARG A 54 9.16 1.92 11.64
CA ARG A 54 8.79 3.20 12.27
C ARG A 54 8.76 3.09 13.78
#